data_AF-A0A314ZRG3-F1
#
_entry.id   AF-A0A314ZRG3-F1
#
_cell.length_a   1.000
_cell.length_b   1.000
_cell.length_c   1.000
_cell.angle_alpha   90.00
_cell.angle_beta   90.00
_cell.angle_gamma   90.00
#
_symmetry.space_group_name_H-M   'P 1'
#
loop_
_entity.id
_entity.type
_entity.pdbx_description
1 polymer ?
#
loop_
_entity_poly.entity_id
_entity_poly.type
_entity_poly.pdbx_seq_one_letter_code
_entity_poly.pdbx_strand_id
1 'polypeptide(L)' 'MQRIDALDEFTGGVVLVSHDSRLISRMCEDEEKSEIWVVEEGTVRAFPGTFQEYKELLRDIKAKVDD' A
#
# COMPACT_ATOMS: atom_id res chain seq x y z
N MET A 1 24.92 0.44 10.04
CA MET A 1 24.28 -0.45 9.05
C MET A 1 22.81 -0.55 9.39
N GLN A 2 22.02 0.43 8.96
CA GLN A 2 20.56 0.43 9.11
C GLN A 2 19.97 -0.22 7.86
N ARG A 3 18.99 -1.11 8.05
CA ARG A 3 18.35 -1.92 7.00
C ARG A 3 17.53 -1.11 5.98
N ILE A 4 17.35 0.19 6.22
CA ILE A 4 16.45 1.05 5.43
C ILE A 4 17.16 1.53 4.17
N ASP A 5 18.46 1.87 4.25
CA ASP A 5 19.24 2.35 3.12
C ASP A 5 19.39 1.28 2.01
N ALA A 6 19.39 0.00 2.39
CA ALA A 6 19.54 -1.12 1.44
C ALA A 6 18.31 -1.35 0.53
N LEU A 7 17.13 -0.85 0.93
CA LEU A 7 15.93 -0.87 0.08
C LEU A 7 15.89 0.35 -0.85
N ASP A 8 16.43 1.49 -0.42
CA ASP A 8 16.49 2.70 -1.24
C ASP A 8 17.50 2.55 -2.41
N GLU A 9 18.60 1.83 -2.19
CA GLU A 9 19.56 1.45 -3.25
C GLU A 9 19.10 0.25 -4.11
N PHE A 10 17.98 -0.40 -3.79
CA PHE A 10 17.53 -1.59 -4.51
C PHE A 10 16.71 -1.18 -5.76
N THR A 11 17.34 -1.23 -6.93
CA THR A 11 16.72 -0.89 -8.23
C THR A 11 15.72 -1.94 -8.74
N GLY A 12 15.19 -2.79 -7.87
CA GLY A 12 14.26 -3.87 -8.19
C GLY A 12 12.84 -3.58 -7.71
N GLY A 13 11.84 -4.18 -8.35
CA GLY A 13 10.45 -4.09 -7.90
C GLY A 13 10.20 -4.94 -6.65
N VAL A 14 9.63 -4.34 -5.61
CA VAL A 14 9.24 -5.04 -4.37
C VAL A 14 7.72 -5.13 -4.31
N VAL A 15 7.19 -6.35 -4.19
CA VAL A 15 5.77 -6.58 -3.92
C VAL A 15 5.60 -6.83 -2.44
N LEU A 16 4.94 -5.91 -1.74
CA LEU A 16 4.66 -6.01 -0.32
C LEU A 16 3.18 -6.35 -0.10
N VAL A 17 2.92 -7.44 0.62
CA VAL A 17 1.59 -7.79 1.12
C VAL A 17 1.62 -7.68 2.63
N SER A 18 0.80 -6.79 3.20
CA SER A 18 0.74 -6.56 4.64
C SER A 18 -0.68 -6.31 5.09
N HIS A 19 -0.98 -6.70 6.33
CA HIS A 19 -2.20 -6.36 7.03
C HIS A 19 -2.06 -5.10 7.90
N ASP A 20 -0.83 -4.58 8.10
CA ASP A 20 -0.58 -3.37 8.89
C ASP A 20 -0.47 -2.12 8.00
N SER A 21 -1.44 -1.23 8.12
CA SER A 21 -1.54 0.00 7.35
C SER A 21 -0.42 1.01 7.63
N ARG A 22 0.27 0.93 8.78
CA ARG A 22 1.41 1.82 9.09
C ARG A 22 2.67 1.44 8.32
N LEU A 23 2.86 0.14 8.05
CA LEU A 23 3.98 -0.35 7.25
C LEU A 23 3.82 0.08 5.79
N ILE A 24 2.61 -0.09 5.24
CA ILE A 24 2.30 0.30 3.87
C ILE A 24 2.40 1.82 3.72
N SER A 25 1.92 2.58 4.71
CA SER A 25 2.03 4.04 4.70
C SER A 25 3.46 4.53 4.56
N ARG A 26 4.42 3.91 5.24
CA ARG A 26 5.83 4.33 5.20
C ARG A 26 6.51 3.98 3.88
N MET A 27 6.13 2.86 3.27
CA MET A 27 6.67 2.45 1.97
C MET A 27 6.03 3.24 0.83
N CYS A 28 4.77 3.63 1.00
CA CYS A 28 4.01 4.44 0.05
C CYS A 28 4.03 5.95 0.38
N GLU A 29 4.97 6.42 1.21
CA GLU A 29 5.19 7.87 1.45
C GLU A 29 5.66 8.58 0.16
N ASP A 30 6.33 7.83 -0.73
CA ASP A 30 6.86 8.33 -1.99
C ASP A 30 5.93 7.93 -3.14
N GLU A 31 5.03 8.84 -3.52
CA GLU A 31 3.97 8.63 -4.53
C GLU A 31 4.54 8.38 -5.93
N GLU A 32 5.77 8.81 -6.22
CA GLU A 32 6.42 8.56 -7.52
C GLU A 32 6.96 7.13 -7.63
N LYS A 33 7.15 6.43 -6.51
CA LYS A 33 7.73 5.08 -6.47
C LYS A 33 6.74 3.99 -6.10
N SER A 34 5.49 4.35 -5.82
CA SER A 34 4.52 3.47 -5.18
C SER A 34 3.24 3.35 -5.99
N GLU A 35 2.93 2.13 -6.46
CA GLU A 35 1.68 1.83 -7.14
C GLU A 35 0.76 1.00 -6.25
N ILE A 36 -0.54 1.34 -6.21
CA ILE A 36 -1.54 0.65 -5.38
C ILE A 36 -2.38 -0.26 -6.26
N TRP A 37 -2.45 -1.52 -5.88
CA TRP A 37 -3.18 -2.56 -6.60
C TRP A 37 -4.22 -3.17 -5.67
N VAL A 38 -5.49 -3.06 -6.06
CA VAL A 38 -6.63 -3.53 -5.28
C VAL A 38 -7.16 -4.82 -5.90
N VAL A 39 -7.37 -5.82 -5.05
CA VAL A 39 -7.90 -7.12 -5.47
C VAL A 39 -9.33 -7.23 -4.98
N GLU A 40 -10.29 -7.16 -5.90
CA GLU A 40 -11.72 -7.25 -5.62
C GLU A 40 -12.40 -8.13 -6.67
N GLU A 41 -13.42 -8.89 -6.25
CA GLU A 41 -14.20 -9.78 -7.13
C GLU A 41 -13.33 -10.72 -8.00
N GLY A 42 -12.21 -11.19 -7.45
CA GLY A 42 -11.26 -12.06 -8.15
C GLY A 42 -10.45 -11.36 -9.25
N THR A 43 -10.53 -10.03 -9.37
CA THR A 43 -9.78 -9.23 -10.34
C THR A 43 -8.83 -8.28 -9.64
N VAL A 44 -7.65 -8.08 -10.21
CA VAL A 44 -6.68 -7.08 -9.74
C VAL A 44 -6.83 -5.82 -10.57
N ARG A 45 -7.01 -4.66 -9.93
CA ARG A 45 -7.12 -3.35 -10.57
C ARG A 45 -6.15 -2.36 -9.94
N ALA A 46 -5.50 -1.55 -10.77
CA ALA A 46 -4.73 -0.41 -10.27
C ALA A 46 -5.68 0.64 -9.67
N PHE A 47 -5.37 1.12 -8.48
CA PHE A 47 -6.14 2.18 -7.82
C PHE A 47 -5.60 3.54 -8.26
N PRO A 48 -6.40 4.39 -8.94
CA PRO A 48 -5.94 5.63 -9.54
C PRO A 48 -5.82 6.80 -8.54
N GLY A 49 -5.58 6.50 -7.26
CA GLY A 49 -5.56 7.49 -6.18
C GLY A 49 -4.35 7.33 -5.27
N THR A 50 -4.22 8.26 -4.33
CA THR A 50 -3.11 8.31 -3.38
C THR A 50 -3.24 7.21 -2.32
N PHE A 51 -2.14 6.90 -1.63
CA PHE A 51 -2.19 5.98 -0.48
C PHE A 51 -3.11 6.48 0.63
N GLN A 52 -3.26 7.79 0.76
CA GLN A 52 -4.15 8.40 1.73
C GLN A 52 -5.62 8.09 1.43
N GLU A 53 -6.05 8.22 0.17
CA GLU A 53 -7.39 7.85 -0.29
C GLU A 53 -7.66 6.35 -0.10
N TYR A 54 -6.67 5.50 -0.42
CA TYR A 54 -6.77 4.07 -0.19
C TYR A 54 -6.96 3.71 1.29
N LYS A 55 -6.28 4.44 2.20
CA LYS A 55 -6.41 4.25 3.64
C LYS A 55 -7.79 4.66 4.17
N GLU A 56 -8.38 5.71 3.63
CA GLU A 56 -9.76 6.10 3.95
C GLU A 56 -10.76 5.03 3.49
N LEU A 57 -10.59 4.52 2.26
CA LEU A 57 -11.39 3.41 1.72
C LEU A 57 -11.30 2.16 2.63
N LEU A 58 -10.09 1.77 3.04
CA LEU A 58 -9.89 0.63 3.95
C LEU A 58 -10.58 0.83 5.30
N ARG A 59 -10.58 2.07 5.81
CA ARG A 59 -11.25 2.41 7.07
C ARG A 59 -12.76 2.29 6.95
N ASP A 60 -13.32 2.73 5.83
CA ASP A 60 -14.76 2.63 5.52
C ASP A 60 -15.20 1.18 5.35
N ILE A 61 -14.41 0.37 4.62
CA ILE A 61 -14.65 -1.07 4.46
C ILE A 61 -14.62 -1.77 5.82
N LYS A 62 -13.60 -1.51 6.64
CA LYS A 62 -13.49 -2.11 7.96
C LYS A 62 -14.67 -1.76 8.85
N ALA A 63 -15.11 -0.50 8.82
CA ALA A 63 -16.27 -0.05 9.59
C ALA A 63 -17.59 -0.75 9.17
N LYS A 64 -17.70 -1.23 7.93
CA LYS A 64 -18.88 -1.98 7.42
C LYS A 64 -18.85 -3.47 7.70
N VAL A 65 -17.69 -4.03 8.07
CA VAL A 65 -17.53 -5.47 8.36
C VAL A 65 -17.67 -5.75 9.86
N ASP A 66 -17.52 -4.72 10.70
CA ASP A 66 -17.72 -4.78 12.16
C ASP A 66 -19.20 -4.54 12.59
N ASP A 67 -20.16 -4.43 11.64
CA ASP A 67 -21.63 -4.45 11.85
C ASP A 67 -22.25 -5.73 11.26
#